data_AF-A0A9P0JHZ7-F1
#
_entry.id   AF-A0A9P0JHZ7-F1
#
_cell.length_a   1.000
_cell.length_b   1.000
_cell.length_c   1.000
_cell.angle_alpha   90.00
_cell.angle_beta   90.00
_cell.angle_gamma   90.00
#
_symmetry.space_group_name_H-M   'P 1'
#
loop_
_entity.id
_entity.type
_entity.pdbx_description
1 polymer ?
#
loop_
_entity_poly.entity_id
_entity_poly.type
_entity_poly.pdbx_seq_one_letter_code
_entity_poly.pdbx_strand_id
1 'polypeptide(L)'
;MVEEQRQRVEQEMTKMINELDVDYLRKMQAAMHKCAAACCENNSASLESVQKCVESCSVKLTWAQGYVQRELEQLQNKLQRCVMDCNDEVRVKMGPNPTHSEVNLLTGLIYIK
;
A
#
# COMPACT_ATOMS: atom_id res chain seq x y z
N MET A 1 9.48 15.45 -14.90
CA MET A 1 9.10 16.17 -13.67
C MET A 1 7.97 15.45 -12.95
N VAL A 2 6.70 15.59 -13.37
CA VAL A 2 5.56 14.87 -12.73
C VAL A 2 5.77 13.37 -12.71
N GLU A 3 6.12 12.80 -13.86
CA GLU A 3 6.27 11.35 -14.01
C GLU A 3 7.36 10.78 -13.09
N GLU A 4 8.45 11.51 -12.91
CA GLU A 4 9.52 11.13 -11.99
C GLU A 4 9.05 11.18 -10.53
N GLN A 5 8.29 12.21 -10.13
CA GLN A 5 7.72 12.29 -8.79
C GLN A 5 6.68 11.20 -8.54
N ARG A 6 5.88 10.86 -9.55
CA ARG A 6 4.94 9.75 -9.51
C ARG A 6 5.66 8.41 -9.31
N GLN A 7 6.73 8.17 -10.07
CA GLN A 7 7.55 6.97 -9.91
C GLN A 7 8.19 6.88 -8.51
N ARG A 8 8.69 7.99 -7.95
CA ARG A 8 9.19 8.03 -6.56
C ARG A 8 8.11 7.60 -5.56
N VAL A 9 6.90 8.16 -5.68
CA VAL A 9 5.77 7.78 -4.82
C VAL A 9 5.44 6.30 -4.95
N GLU A 10 5.36 5.77 -6.18
CA GLU A 10 5.05 4.35 -6.42
C GLU A 10 6.12 3.41 -5.83
N GLN A 11 7.40 3.80 -5.88
CA GLN A 11 8.50 3.04 -5.28
C GLN A 11 8.42 3.01 -3.75
N GLU A 12 8.22 4.16 -3.10
CA GLU A 12 8.11 4.21 -1.63
C GLU A 12 6.85 3.51 -1.12
N MET A 13 5.73 3.62 -1.85
CA MET A 13 4.51 2.86 -1.56
C MET A 13 4.77 1.34 -1.62
N THR A 14 5.53 0.89 -2.62
CA THR A 14 5.89 -0.54 -2.75
C THR A 14 6.74 -1.01 -1.58
N LYS A 15 7.70 -0.19 -1.11
CA LYS A 15 8.51 -0.50 0.07
C LYS A 15 7.64 -0.63 1.33
N MET A 16 6.73 0.31 1.54
CA MET A 16 5.78 0.28 2.66
C MET A 16 4.90 -0.98 2.63
N ILE A 17 4.43 -1.41 1.45
CA ILE A 17 3.67 -2.66 1.30
C ILE A 17 4.50 -3.87 1.73
N ASN A 18 5.76 -3.94 1.29
CA ASN A 18 6.65 -5.03 1.66
C ASN A 18 6.94 -5.07 3.17
N GLU A 19 7.11 -3.92 3.81
CA GLU A 19 7.28 -3.82 5.26
C GLU A 19 6.04 -4.32 6.01
N LEU A 20 4.84 -3.86 5.61
CA LEU A 20 3.58 -4.32 6.17
C LEU A 20 3.39 -5.83 6.03
N ASP A 21 3.77 -6.40 4.89
CA ASP A 21 3.72 -7.83 4.63
C ASP A 21 4.62 -8.61 5.59
N VAL A 22 5.90 -8.23 5.67
CA VAL A 22 6.90 -8.92 6.50
C VAL A 22 6.57 -8.78 7.98
N ASP A 23 6.20 -7.58 8.43
CA ASP A 23 6.06 -7.30 9.85
C ASP A 23 4.72 -7.79 10.42
N TYR A 24 3.68 -7.87 9.60
CA TYR A 24 2.32 -8.15 10.09
C TYR A 24 1.64 -9.27 9.31
N LEU A 25 1.45 -9.14 7.99
CA LEU A 25 0.59 -10.05 7.23
C LEU A 25 1.11 -11.49 7.22
N ARG A 26 2.42 -11.70 7.03
CA ARG A 26 3.03 -13.05 7.06
C ARG A 26 2.85 -13.74 8.41
N LYS A 27 2.92 -12.99 9.51
CA LYS A 27 2.70 -13.54 10.87
C LYS A 27 1.24 -13.98 11.04
N MET A 28 0.30 -13.19 10.53
CA MET A 28 -1.12 -13.54 10.51
C MET A 28 -1.41 -14.76 9.63
N GLN A 29 -0.79 -14.84 8.45
CA GLN A 29 -0.86 -16.00 7.56
C GLN A 29 -0.34 -17.27 8.25
N ALA A 30 0.83 -17.19 8.90
CA ALA A 30 1.38 -18.30 9.64
C ALA A 30 0.44 -18.79 10.77
N ALA A 31 -0.18 -17.86 11.50
CA ALA A 31 -1.17 -18.21 12.54
C ALA A 31 -2.43 -18.86 11.94
N MET A 32 -2.94 -18.32 10.84
CA MET A 32 -4.09 -18.87 10.10
C MET A 32 -3.81 -20.30 9.63
N HIS A 33 -2.66 -20.55 9.01
CA HIS A 33 -2.28 -21.88 8.53
C HIS A 33 -2.09 -22.89 9.66
N LYS A 34 -1.47 -22.48 10.78
CA LYS A 34 -1.34 -23.34 11.96
C LYS A 34 -2.70 -23.71 12.56
N CYS A 35 -3.62 -22.75 12.62
CA CYS A 35 -5.00 -22.99 13.04
C CYS A 35 -5.71 -24.00 12.13
N ALA A 36 -5.61 -23.82 10.81
CA ALA A 36 -6.23 -24.72 9.84
C ALA A 36 -5.63 -26.13 9.90
N ALA A 37 -4.32 -26.27 10.08
CA ALA A 37 -3.67 -27.56 10.26
C ALA A 37 -4.23 -28.30 11.50
N ALA A 38 -4.36 -27.61 12.63
CA ALA A 38 -4.94 -28.18 13.84
C ALA A 38 -6.42 -28.59 13.65
N CYS A 39 -7.20 -27.86 12.84
CA CYS A 39 -8.56 -28.29 12.48
C CYS A 39 -8.53 -29.63 11.71
N CYS A 40 -7.61 -29.80 10.78
CA CYS A 40 -7.49 -30.99 9.92
C CYS A 40 -6.94 -32.22 10.67
N GLU A 41 -6.19 -32.03 11.75
CA GLU A 41 -5.67 -33.12 12.59
C GLU A 41 -6.77 -33.79 13.45
N ASN A 42 -7.95 -33.16 13.58
CA ASN A 42 -9.05 -33.71 14.36
C ASN A 42 -9.82 -34.80 13.60
N ASN A 43 -9.31 -36.04 13.66
CA ASN A 43 -9.92 -37.22 13.05
C ASN A 43 -11.28 -37.63 13.64
N SER A 44 -11.68 -37.05 14.77
CA SER A 44 -12.99 -37.33 15.39
C SER A 44 -14.09 -36.37 14.95
N ALA A 45 -13.74 -35.25 14.32
CA ALA A 45 -14.70 -34.28 13.82
C ALA A 45 -15.31 -34.73 12.49
N SER A 46 -16.55 -34.30 12.23
CA SER A 46 -17.15 -34.46 10.91
C SER A 46 -16.47 -33.56 9.88
N LEU A 47 -16.59 -33.91 8.60
CA LEU A 47 -16.11 -33.10 7.50
C LEU A 47 -16.61 -31.65 7.57
N GLU A 48 -17.92 -31.46 7.84
CA GLU A 48 -18.54 -30.13 7.93
C GLU A 48 -17.96 -29.30 9.08
N SER A 49 -17.70 -29.93 10.23
CA SER A 49 -17.09 -29.26 11.37
C SER A 49 -15.65 -28.81 11.09
N VAL A 50 -14.86 -29.65 10.42
CA VAL A 50 -13.49 -29.30 10.01
C VAL A 50 -13.51 -28.14 9.02
N GLN A 51 -14.40 -28.17 8.02
CA GLN A 51 -14.54 -27.10 7.03
C GLN A 51 -14.84 -25.74 7.70
N LYS A 52 -15.83 -25.71 8.59
CA LYS A 52 -16.19 -24.49 9.36
C LYS A 52 -15.05 -23.99 10.23
N CYS A 53 -14.27 -24.89 10.83
CA CYS A 53 -13.10 -24.55 11.62
C CYS A 53 -12.03 -23.85 10.76
N VAL A 54 -11.69 -24.44 9.61
CA VAL A 54 -10.72 -23.86 8.65
C VAL A 54 -11.17 -22.50 8.14
N GLU A 55 -12.44 -22.36 7.79
CA GLU A 55 -13.02 -21.07 7.36
C GLU A 55 -12.85 -20.01 8.46
N SER A 56 -13.15 -20.36 9.71
CA SER A 56 -13.02 -19.47 10.86
C SER A 56 -11.57 -19.02 11.11
N CYS A 57 -10.58 -19.88 10.83
CA CYS A 57 -9.16 -19.51 10.94
C CYS A 57 -8.77 -18.37 9.99
N SER A 58 -9.44 -18.25 8.83
CA SER A 58 -9.10 -17.24 7.82
C SER A 58 -9.72 -15.86 8.05
N VAL A 59 -10.82 -15.78 8.82
CA VAL A 59 -11.61 -14.54 9.01
C VAL A 59 -10.76 -13.33 9.38
N LYS A 60 -9.86 -13.49 10.36
CA LYS A 60 -9.00 -12.39 10.82
C LYS A 60 -8.02 -11.92 9.76
N LEU A 61 -7.43 -12.85 9.01
CA LEU A 61 -6.49 -12.53 7.94
C LEU A 61 -7.22 -11.81 6.80
N THR A 62 -8.36 -12.33 6.36
CA THR A 62 -9.17 -11.75 5.28
C THR A 62 -9.59 -10.32 5.63
N TRP A 63 -10.03 -10.10 6.88
CA TRP A 63 -10.37 -8.75 7.34
C TRP A 63 -9.16 -7.81 7.30
N ALA A 64 -8.01 -8.24 7.82
CA ALA A 64 -6.81 -7.41 7.86
C ALA A 64 -6.28 -7.08 6.46
N GLN A 65 -6.25 -8.06 5.56
CA GLN A 65 -5.89 -7.85 4.15
C GLN A 65 -6.81 -6.82 3.49
N GLY A 66 -8.13 -6.96 3.66
CA GLY A 66 -9.09 -6.00 3.12
C GLY A 66 -8.98 -4.60 3.73
N TYR A 67 -8.64 -4.49 5.02
CA TYR A 67 -8.37 -3.21 5.66
C TYR A 67 -7.12 -2.54 5.08
N VAL A 68 -5.98 -3.24 5.08
CA VAL A 68 -4.71 -2.73 4.57
C VAL A 68 -4.83 -2.33 3.10
N GLN A 69 -5.48 -3.16 2.27
CA GLN A 69 -5.71 -2.83 0.86
C GLN A 69 -6.47 -1.51 0.69
N ARG A 70 -7.59 -1.33 1.40
CA ARG A 70 -8.38 -0.09 1.30
C ARG A 70 -7.60 1.14 1.73
N GLU A 71 -6.85 1.06 2.84
CA GLU A 71 -6.06 2.19 3.34
C GLU A 71 -4.94 2.57 2.36
N LEU A 72 -4.25 1.57 1.80
CA LEU A 72 -3.18 1.79 0.82
C LEU A 72 -3.71 2.36 -0.49
N GLU A 73 -4.84 1.87 -0.99
CA GLU A 73 -5.49 2.43 -2.19
C GLU A 73 -5.89 3.90 -1.96
N GLN A 74 -6.46 4.22 -0.79
CA GLN A 74 -6.78 5.61 -0.44
C GLN A 74 -5.54 6.49 -0.33
N LEU A 75 -4.47 5.99 0.29
CA LEU A 75 -3.20 6.70 0.42
C LEU A 75 -2.56 6.96 -0.95
N GLN A 76 -2.47 5.93 -1.79
CA GLN A 76 -1.93 6.03 -3.14
C GLN A 76 -2.67 7.09 -3.97
N ASN A 77 -4.01 7.05 -3.94
CA ASN A 77 -4.85 8.02 -4.64
C ASN A 77 -4.62 9.46 -4.15
N LYS A 78 -4.49 9.66 -2.83
CA LYS A 78 -4.18 10.98 -2.26
C LYS A 78 -2.81 11.48 -2.70
N LEU A 79 -1.77 10.63 -2.63
CA LEU A 79 -0.42 11.00 -3.03
C LEU A 79 -0.33 11.33 -4.53
N GLN A 80 -0.98 10.55 -5.39
CA GLN A 80 -1.03 10.84 -6.82
C GLN A 80 -1.68 12.20 -7.12
N ARG A 81 -2.77 12.55 -6.41
CA ARG A 81 -3.39 13.87 -6.51
C ARG A 81 -2.44 14.98 -6.03
N CYS A 82 -1.77 14.79 -4.89
CA CYS A 82 -0.81 15.76 -4.38
C CYS A 82 0.34 16.03 -5.37
N VAL A 83 0.84 15.01 -6.07
CA VAL A 83 1.88 15.18 -7.09
C VAL A 83 1.37 16.03 -8.26
N MET A 84 0.12 15.81 -8.69
CA MET A 84 -0.50 16.61 -9.76
C MET A 84 -0.75 18.05 -9.32
N ASP A 85 -1.35 18.26 -8.16
CA ASP A 85 -1.63 19.59 -7.60
C ASP A 85 -0.33 20.39 -7.43
N CYS A 86 0.72 19.76 -6.91
CA CYS A 86 2.04 20.39 -6.77
C CYS A 86 2.61 20.83 -8.12
N ASN A 87 2.51 19.99 -9.15
CA ASN A 87 2.97 20.36 -10.48
C ASN A 87 2.17 21.52 -11.06
N ASP A 88 0.85 21.53 -10.87
CA ASP A 88 0.01 22.60 -11.39
C ASP A 88 0.31 23.93 -10.70
N GLU A 89 0.53 23.93 -9.38
CA GLU A 89 1.00 25.12 -8.66
C GLU A 89 2.35 25.62 -9.16
N VAL A 90 3.30 24.71 -9.43
CA VAL A 90 4.61 25.07 -9.97
C VAL A 90 4.47 25.69 -11.36
N ARG A 91 3.63 25.12 -12.23
CA ARG A 91 3.36 25.65 -13.57
C ARG A 91 2.72 27.03 -13.51
N VAL A 92 1.77 27.25 -12.60
CA VAL A 92 1.16 28.58 -12.39
C VAL A 92 2.22 29.61 -11.98
N LYS A 93 3.12 29.26 -11.07
CA LYS A 93 4.21 30.15 -10.63
C LYS A 93 5.26 30.43 -11.71
N MET A 94 5.49 29.48 -12.62
CA MET A 94 6.44 29.64 -13.73
C MET A 94 5.94 30.63 -14.81
N GLY A 95 4.63 30.80 -14.97
CA GLY A 95 4.08 31.60 -16.06
C GLY A 95 4.31 30.98 -17.45
N PRO A 96 3.91 31.66 -18.54
CA PRO A 96 3.91 31.09 -19.89
C PRO A 96 5.28 30.98 -20.57
N ASN A 97 6.29 31.73 -20.12
CA ASN A 97 7.67 31.72 -20.66
C ASN A 97 8.71 31.84 -19.53
N PRO A 98 8.88 30.80 -18.70
CA PRO A 98 9.88 30.81 -17.65
C PRO A 98 11.29 30.76 -18.23
N THR A 99 12.22 31.49 -17.62
CA THR A 99 13.65 31.37 -17.90
C THR A 99 14.21 30.04 -17.38
N HIS A 100 15.32 29.57 -17.96
CA HIS A 100 16.00 28.35 -17.49
C HIS A 100 16.36 28.41 -15.98
N SER A 101 16.65 29.60 -15.46
CA SER A 101 16.95 29.79 -14.03
C SER A 101 15.70 29.61 -13.15
N GLU A 102 14.55 30.10 -13.59
CA GLU A 102 13.27 29.95 -12.87
C GLU A 102 12.78 28.50 -12.90
N VAL A 103 12.97 27.80 -14.03
CA VAL A 103 12.71 26.37 -14.14
C VAL A 103 13.55 25.59 -13.14
N ASN A 104 14.86 25.85 -13.08
CA ASN A 104 15.76 25.15 -12.16
C ASN A 104 15.48 25.47 -10.68
N LEU A 105 15.19 26.72 -10.35
CA LEU A 105 14.88 27.13 -8.96
C LEU A 105 13.61 26.44 -8.45
N LEU A 106 12.54 26.44 -9.24
CA LEU A 106 11.24 25.92 -8.83
C LEU A 106 11.19 24.38 -8.86
N THR A 107 11.98 23.75 -9.73
CA THR A 107 12.07 22.27 -9.80
C THR A 107 13.06 21.69 -8.79
N GLY A 108 14.10 22.44 -8.40
CA GLY A 108 15.05 22.04 -7.36
C GLY A 108 14.44 21.98 -5.95
N LEU A 109 13.39 22.75 -5.68
CA LEU A 109 12.65 22.70 -4.40
C LEU A 109 11.89 21.37 -4.20
N ILE A 110 11.62 20.62 -5.27
CA ILE A 110 10.98 19.29 -5.22
C ILE A 110 11.97 18.20 -4.73
N TYR A 111 13.28 18.49 -4.76
CA TYR A 111 14.34 17.58 -4.34
C TYR A 111 14.83 17.78 -2.89
N ILE A 112 14.43 18.86 -2.20
CA ILE A 112 14.97 19.25 -0.88
C ILE A 112 13.96 19.07 0.28
N LYS A 113 12.73 18.64 0.02
CA LYS A 113 11.77 18.25 1.06
C LYS A 113 11.41 16.78 1.03
#